data_AF-S7PUZ3-F1
#
_entry.id   AF-S7PUZ3-F1
#
_cell.length_a   1.000
_cell.length_b   1.000
_cell.length_c   1.000
_cell.angle_alpha   90.00
_cell.angle_beta   90.00
_cell.angle_gamma   90.00
#
_symmetry.space_group_name_H-M   'P 1'
#
loop_
_entity.id
_entity.type
_entity.pdbx_description
1 polymer ?
#
loop_
_entity_poly.entity_id
_entity_poly.type
_entity_poly.pdbx_seq_one_letter_code
_entity_poly.pdbx_strand_id
1 'polypeptide(L)'
;MPYLDTVRLDYIDRDGHDAPFAAAPQIRCVYLSGIGADFNVNSFNWSSLEHLTIAGPGVAFIPCMAMLAESRNLLSLKLTLNGLTHEYMETWWGQAHPGPRYEKLHTLEVELDAMGVDFSFFTDWVFLPALRHLRVVGNIEFYSDIVSMISRDGCQLAYYLGNDWFTTGQELLKVFRAMPDLRILEMGGKWGAVWEFDKNVVERMTFTAGQPLDVQEYVLPKLESLAIHVTPNCYPQLVEAMLASRSNMGGEAPPTRLQYAQVGLHRWSIRDGGEPIREVDSVMHDPYGPF
;
A
#
# COMPACT_ATOMS: atom_id res chain seq x y z
N MET A 1 -12.84 18.07 -28.68
CA MET A 1 -11.64 18.57 -27.97
C MET A 1 -10.47 17.63 -28.23
N PRO A 2 -9.75 17.78 -29.37
CA PRO A 2 -8.81 16.75 -29.83
C PRO A 2 -7.46 16.72 -29.08
N TYR A 3 -7.19 17.67 -28.18
CA TYR A 3 -5.92 17.78 -27.46
C TYR A 3 -6.06 17.65 -25.94
N LEU A 4 -7.26 17.33 -25.46
CA LEU A 4 -7.51 17.20 -24.02
C LEU A 4 -6.94 15.85 -23.55
N ASP A 5 -5.87 15.91 -22.76
CA ASP A 5 -5.17 14.73 -22.22
C ASP A 5 -5.57 14.44 -20.75
N THR A 6 -5.81 15.50 -19.99
CA THR A 6 -6.13 15.43 -18.57
C THR A 6 -7.48 16.07 -18.29
N VAL A 7 -8.31 15.40 -17.50
CA VAL A 7 -9.60 15.89 -17.01
C VAL A 7 -9.64 15.79 -15.49
N ARG A 8 -10.08 16.88 -14.85
CA ARG A 8 -10.38 16.90 -13.42
C ARG A 8 -11.82 17.38 -13.24
N LEU A 9 -12.62 16.56 -12.57
CA LEU A 9 -14.00 16.86 -12.23
C LEU A 9 -14.15 16.80 -10.71
N ASP A 10 -14.63 17.89 -10.12
CA ASP A 10 -14.87 18.00 -8.68
C ASP A 10 -16.37 18.16 -8.40
N TYR A 11 -16.90 17.45 -7.40
CA TYR A 11 -18.29 17.48 -6.94
C TYR A 11 -19.33 17.30 -8.06
N ILE A 12 -19.36 16.09 -8.63
CA ILE A 12 -20.30 15.75 -9.70
C ILE A 12 -21.67 15.45 -9.08
N ASP A 13 -22.51 16.49 -8.99
CA ASP A 13 -23.89 16.37 -8.54
C ASP A 13 -24.76 15.63 -9.59
N ARG A 14 -25.94 15.18 -9.14
CA ARG A 14 -26.88 14.31 -9.89
C ARG A 14 -27.26 14.81 -11.28
N ASP A 15 -27.17 16.12 -11.50
CA ASP A 15 -27.59 16.79 -12.73
C ASP A 15 -26.50 16.88 -13.81
N GLY A 16 -25.31 16.32 -13.58
CA GLY A 16 -24.20 16.25 -14.53
C GLY A 16 -24.40 15.25 -15.68
N HIS A 17 -25.60 15.22 -16.26
CA HIS A 17 -25.92 14.39 -17.41
C HIS A 17 -25.17 14.91 -18.65
N ASP A 18 -24.36 14.04 -19.25
CA ASP A 18 -23.72 14.19 -20.56
C ASP A 18 -22.47 15.08 -20.62
N ALA A 19 -21.43 14.74 -19.84
CA ALA A 19 -20.08 15.20 -20.17
C ALA A 19 -19.55 14.41 -21.39
N PRO A 20 -19.31 15.02 -22.57
CA PRO A 20 -19.02 14.30 -23.81
C PRO A 20 -17.53 13.92 -23.93
N PHE A 21 -16.91 13.43 -22.85
CA PHE A 21 -15.50 13.04 -22.86
C PHE A 21 -15.27 11.67 -23.52
N ALA A 22 -16.31 10.85 -23.66
CA ALA A 22 -16.24 9.57 -24.37
C ALA A 22 -15.73 9.71 -25.83
N ALA A 23 -15.99 10.85 -26.47
CA ALA A 23 -15.53 11.15 -27.83
C ALA A 23 -14.13 11.78 -27.89
N ALA A 24 -13.43 11.94 -26.76
CA ALA A 24 -12.10 12.53 -26.68
C ALA A 24 -11.04 11.42 -26.46
N PRO A 25 -10.51 10.81 -27.55
CA PRO A 25 -9.64 9.62 -27.45
C PRO A 25 -8.24 9.91 -26.90
N GLN A 26 -7.89 11.18 -26.71
CA GLN A 26 -6.58 11.58 -26.19
C GLN A 26 -6.57 11.70 -24.67
N ILE A 27 -7.72 11.60 -23.99
CA ILE A 27 -7.74 11.65 -22.52
C ILE A 27 -7.07 10.38 -21.98
N ARG A 28 -6.02 10.58 -21.19
CA ARG A 28 -5.24 9.54 -20.53
C ARG A 28 -5.32 9.65 -19.01
N CYS A 29 -5.53 10.85 -18.49
CA CYS A 29 -5.53 11.14 -17.07
C CYS A 29 -6.90 11.67 -16.62
N VAL A 30 -7.52 11.00 -15.65
CA VAL A 30 -8.81 11.42 -15.09
C VAL A 30 -8.73 11.48 -13.57
N TYR A 31 -9.15 12.61 -13.03
CA TYR A 31 -9.31 12.85 -11.60
C TYR A 31 -10.79 13.12 -11.32
N LEU A 32 -11.42 12.25 -10.53
CA LEU A 32 -12.81 12.38 -10.11
C LEU A 32 -12.86 12.60 -8.61
N SER A 33 -13.51 13.67 -8.17
CA SER A 33 -13.80 13.89 -6.76
C SER A 33 -15.30 14.12 -6.52
N GLY A 34 -15.83 13.58 -5.42
CA GLY A 34 -17.22 13.78 -5.00
C GLY A 34 -18.26 13.16 -5.92
N ILE A 35 -17.96 12.02 -6.56
CA ILE A 35 -18.93 11.28 -7.37
C ILE A 35 -19.99 10.59 -6.50
N GLY A 36 -21.23 10.54 -7.00
CA GLY A 36 -22.36 9.88 -6.36
C GLY A 36 -22.63 8.45 -6.87
N ALA A 37 -23.68 7.83 -6.33
CA ALA A 37 -24.13 6.49 -6.74
C ALA A 37 -24.71 6.44 -8.17
N ASP A 38 -25.16 7.59 -8.67
CA ASP A 38 -25.77 7.80 -9.99
C ASP A 38 -24.79 8.35 -11.04
N PHE A 39 -23.48 8.33 -10.74
CA PHE A 39 -22.46 8.77 -11.67
C PHE A 39 -22.56 8.00 -13.01
N ASN A 40 -22.65 8.73 -14.12
CA ASN A 40 -22.73 8.14 -15.45
C ASN A 40 -21.37 7.60 -15.88
N VAL A 41 -21.20 6.28 -15.76
CA VAL A 41 -19.99 5.59 -16.21
C VAL A 41 -19.73 5.79 -17.70
N ASN A 42 -20.70 6.09 -18.56
CA ASN A 42 -20.44 6.28 -19.99
C ASN A 42 -19.79 7.63 -20.35
N SER A 43 -19.39 8.43 -19.36
CA SER A 43 -18.85 9.78 -19.57
C SER A 43 -17.47 9.78 -20.25
N PHE A 44 -16.70 8.69 -20.15
CA PHE A 44 -15.32 8.60 -20.66
C PHE A 44 -15.09 7.32 -21.45
N ASN A 45 -14.07 7.35 -22.31
CA ASN A 45 -13.49 6.11 -22.85
C ASN A 45 -12.49 5.54 -21.84
N TRP A 46 -12.98 4.78 -20.85
CA TRP A 46 -12.13 4.21 -19.79
C TRP A 46 -11.00 3.34 -20.32
N SER A 47 -11.24 2.68 -21.45
CA SER A 47 -10.24 1.80 -22.07
C SER A 47 -9.00 2.54 -22.54
N SER A 48 -9.04 3.86 -22.77
CA SER A 48 -7.86 4.65 -23.16
C SER A 48 -7.10 5.26 -21.98
N LEU A 49 -7.61 5.13 -20.75
CA LEU A 49 -7.00 5.76 -19.58
C LEU A 49 -5.72 5.03 -19.15
N GLU A 50 -4.72 5.83 -18.80
CA GLU A 50 -3.45 5.41 -18.21
C GLU A 50 -3.40 5.76 -16.71
N HIS A 51 -4.05 6.85 -16.30
CA HIS A 51 -4.04 7.33 -14.92
C HIS A 51 -5.45 7.66 -14.44
N LEU A 52 -5.85 7.05 -13.33
CA LEU A 52 -7.16 7.27 -12.73
C LEU A 52 -7.04 7.55 -11.24
N THR A 53 -7.59 8.67 -10.81
CA THR A 53 -7.75 9.01 -9.39
C THR A 53 -9.23 9.21 -9.10
N ILE A 54 -9.75 8.49 -8.12
CA ILE A 54 -11.13 8.60 -7.66
C ILE A 54 -11.12 8.88 -6.16
N ALA A 55 -11.79 9.95 -5.75
CA ALA A 55 -12.00 10.29 -4.36
C ALA A 55 -13.50 10.56 -4.11
N GLY A 56 -14.15 9.77 -3.27
CA GLY A 56 -15.59 9.90 -3.09
C GLY A 56 -16.15 9.22 -1.85
N PRO A 57 -17.46 9.38 -1.61
CA PRO A 57 -18.17 8.64 -0.58
C PRO A 57 -18.33 7.16 -0.98
N GLY A 58 -18.53 6.28 0.00
CA GLY A 58 -18.69 4.85 -0.18
C GLY A 58 -19.88 4.46 -1.07
N VAL A 59 -20.92 5.30 -1.14
CA VAL A 59 -22.06 5.12 -2.06
C VAL A 59 -21.66 5.09 -3.54
N ALA A 60 -20.50 5.65 -3.89
CA ALA A 60 -19.97 5.63 -5.24
C ALA A 60 -19.25 4.32 -5.59
N PHE A 61 -19.19 3.35 -4.68
CA PHE A 61 -18.45 2.11 -4.87
C PHE A 61 -18.86 1.37 -6.15
N ILE A 62 -20.16 1.17 -6.38
CA ILE A 62 -20.64 0.44 -7.57
C ILE A 62 -20.22 1.13 -8.89
N PRO A 63 -20.48 2.43 -9.12
CA PRO A 63 -20.00 3.07 -10.33
C PRO A 63 -18.46 3.08 -10.42
N CYS A 64 -17.72 3.20 -9.30
CA CYS A 64 -16.27 3.03 -9.30
C CYS A 64 -15.85 1.68 -9.88
N MET A 65 -16.42 0.59 -9.37
CA MET A 65 -16.07 -0.76 -9.82
C MET A 65 -16.44 -0.99 -11.29
N ALA A 66 -17.58 -0.45 -11.74
CA ALA A 66 -17.97 -0.49 -13.15
C ALA A 66 -16.96 0.25 -14.05
N MET A 67 -16.52 1.45 -13.68
CA MET A 67 -15.48 2.18 -14.43
C MET A 67 -14.15 1.41 -14.47
N LEU A 68 -13.76 0.82 -13.34
CA LEU A 68 -12.55 0.02 -13.21
C LEU A 68 -12.57 -1.21 -14.13
N ALA A 69 -13.72 -1.90 -14.23
CA ALA A 69 -13.88 -3.04 -15.13
C ALA A 69 -13.57 -2.70 -16.61
N GLU A 70 -13.77 -1.44 -17.01
CA GLU A 70 -13.50 -0.95 -18.36
C GLU A 70 -12.09 -0.36 -18.54
N SER A 71 -11.39 -0.02 -17.45
CA SER A 71 -10.13 0.74 -17.44
C SER A 71 -8.88 -0.13 -17.68
N ARG A 72 -8.84 -0.93 -18.74
CA ARG A 72 -7.82 -2.00 -18.91
C ARG A 72 -6.38 -1.53 -19.17
N ASN A 73 -6.17 -0.28 -19.54
CA ASN A 73 -4.84 0.25 -19.89
C ASN A 73 -4.16 1.05 -18.77
N LEU A 74 -4.72 1.00 -17.55
CA LEU A 74 -4.17 1.76 -16.42
C LEU A 74 -2.71 1.38 -16.12
N LEU A 75 -1.93 2.42 -15.87
CA LEU A 75 -0.58 2.42 -15.33
C LEU A 75 -0.60 2.76 -13.84
N SER A 76 -1.49 3.68 -13.44
CA SER A 76 -1.67 4.08 -12.04
C SER A 76 -3.15 4.25 -11.68
N LEU A 77 -3.51 3.71 -10.52
CA LEU A 77 -4.82 3.83 -9.91
C LEU A 77 -4.70 4.34 -8.48
N LYS A 78 -5.46 5.39 -8.16
CA LYS A 78 -5.68 5.87 -6.80
C LYS A 78 -7.16 5.87 -6.47
N LEU A 79 -7.54 5.18 -5.41
CA LEU A 79 -8.91 5.07 -4.93
C LEU A 79 -9.01 5.51 -3.47
N THR A 80 -9.80 6.53 -3.20
CA THR A 80 -10.13 6.99 -1.85
C THR A 80 -11.65 6.91 -1.67
N LEU A 81 -12.12 6.03 -0.78
CA LEU A 81 -13.55 5.87 -0.50
C LEU A 81 -13.84 6.06 0.99
N ASN A 82 -14.66 7.05 1.30
CA ASN A 82 -15.02 7.41 2.67
C ASN A 82 -16.38 6.82 3.04
N GLY A 83 -16.48 6.10 4.16
CA GLY A 83 -17.73 5.49 4.60
C GLY A 83 -18.22 4.34 3.70
N LEU A 84 -17.30 3.57 3.14
CA LEU A 84 -17.61 2.30 2.48
C LEU A 84 -18.16 1.31 3.51
N THR A 85 -19.29 0.67 3.20
CA THR A 85 -19.95 -0.32 4.06
C THR A 85 -19.97 -1.69 3.40
N HIS A 86 -20.15 -2.75 4.20
CA HIS A 86 -20.28 -4.11 3.70
C HIS A 86 -21.44 -4.28 2.71
N GLU A 87 -22.56 -3.59 2.95
CA GLU A 87 -23.75 -3.62 2.08
C GLU A 87 -23.45 -3.17 0.64
N TYR A 88 -22.62 -2.13 0.46
CA TYR A 88 -22.21 -1.68 -0.87
C TYR A 88 -21.35 -2.72 -1.59
N MET A 89 -20.50 -3.43 -0.85
CA MET A 89 -19.66 -4.49 -1.40
C MET A 89 -20.47 -5.73 -1.78
N GLU A 90 -21.38 -6.19 -0.91
CA GLU A 90 -22.27 -7.33 -1.18
C GLU A 90 -23.10 -7.12 -2.45
N THR A 91 -23.56 -5.89 -2.68
CA THR A 91 -24.36 -5.55 -3.87
C THR A 91 -23.59 -5.78 -5.17
N TRP A 92 -22.28 -5.49 -5.17
CA TRP A 92 -21.39 -5.77 -6.29
C TRP A 92 -21.09 -7.27 -6.39
N TRP A 93 -20.85 -7.93 -5.26
CA TRP A 93 -20.44 -9.34 -5.23
C TRP A 93 -21.52 -10.33 -5.66
N GLY A 94 -22.78 -10.01 -5.40
CA GLY A 94 -23.92 -10.82 -5.82
C GLY A 94 -24.05 -10.95 -7.35
N GLN A 95 -23.24 -10.21 -8.11
CA GLN A 95 -23.23 -10.18 -9.56
C GLN A 95 -21.92 -10.78 -10.09
N ALA A 96 -22.02 -11.66 -11.09
CA ALA A 96 -20.87 -12.24 -11.75
C ALA A 96 -20.21 -11.20 -12.68
N HIS A 97 -19.23 -10.45 -12.15
CA HIS A 97 -18.45 -9.50 -12.92
C HIS A 97 -17.11 -10.10 -13.36
N PRO A 98 -16.76 -10.10 -14.67
CA PRO A 98 -15.44 -10.53 -15.09
C PRO A 98 -14.37 -9.59 -14.52
N GLY A 99 -13.36 -10.16 -13.88
CA GLY A 99 -12.22 -9.44 -13.33
C GLY A 99 -11.40 -8.74 -14.41
N PRO A 100 -11.05 -7.45 -14.26
CA PRO A 100 -10.15 -6.78 -15.18
C PRO A 100 -8.73 -7.31 -15.01
N ARG A 101 -8.04 -7.46 -16.14
CA ARG A 101 -6.61 -7.79 -16.20
C ARG A 101 -5.82 -6.52 -16.44
N TYR A 102 -5.16 -6.01 -15.41
CA TYR A 102 -4.35 -4.80 -15.51
C TYR A 102 -2.88 -5.17 -15.76
N GLU A 103 -2.60 -5.61 -16.98
CA GLU A 103 -1.28 -6.10 -17.41
C GLU A 103 -0.18 -5.01 -17.34
N LYS A 104 -0.53 -3.73 -17.16
CA LYS A 104 0.39 -2.59 -17.14
C LYS A 104 0.35 -1.76 -15.86
N LEU A 105 -0.56 -2.06 -14.92
CA LEU A 105 -0.72 -1.26 -13.71
C LEU A 105 0.49 -1.47 -12.79
N HIS A 106 1.29 -0.42 -12.63
CA HIS A 106 2.49 -0.45 -11.79
C HIS A 106 2.25 0.15 -10.41
N THR A 107 1.26 1.04 -10.27
CA THR A 107 0.94 1.73 -9.02
C THR A 107 -0.53 1.56 -8.65
N LEU A 108 -0.77 1.03 -7.45
CA LEU A 108 -2.07 0.96 -6.80
C LEU A 108 -2.00 1.66 -5.46
N GLU A 109 -2.80 2.70 -5.29
CA GLU A 109 -3.02 3.38 -4.01
C GLU A 109 -4.49 3.25 -3.61
N VAL A 110 -4.74 2.75 -2.41
CA VAL A 110 -6.09 2.62 -1.85
C VAL A 110 -6.13 3.22 -0.46
N GLU A 111 -7.14 4.04 -0.23
CA GLU A 111 -7.41 4.68 1.05
C GLU A 111 -8.88 4.49 1.44
N LEU A 112 -9.14 3.77 2.53
CA LEU A 112 -10.47 3.48 3.05
C LEU A 112 -10.59 3.96 4.50
N ASP A 113 -11.45 4.94 4.76
CA ASP A 113 -11.65 5.51 6.11
C ASP A 113 -12.57 4.64 7.00
N ALA A 114 -13.27 3.66 6.41
CA ALA A 114 -14.23 2.83 7.14
C ALA A 114 -13.53 1.74 7.99
N MET A 115 -14.09 1.46 9.18
CA MET A 115 -13.63 0.35 10.02
C MET A 115 -14.18 -0.99 9.50
N GLY A 116 -13.30 -1.97 9.32
CA GLY A 116 -13.71 -3.38 9.15
C GLY A 116 -14.18 -3.73 7.73
N VAL A 117 -13.73 -2.99 6.72
CA VAL A 117 -13.88 -3.42 5.33
C VAL A 117 -12.73 -4.35 4.98
N ASP A 118 -13.09 -5.59 4.64
CA ASP A 118 -12.16 -6.52 3.99
C ASP A 118 -11.86 -6.01 2.58
N PHE A 119 -10.59 -5.80 2.24
CA PHE A 119 -10.18 -5.35 0.90
C PHE A 119 -9.80 -6.53 -0.02
N SER A 120 -9.79 -7.76 0.50
CA SER A 120 -9.52 -8.99 -0.27
C SER A 120 -10.36 -9.07 -1.54
N PHE A 121 -11.61 -8.62 -1.49
CA PHE A 121 -12.54 -8.61 -2.62
C PHE A 121 -11.94 -7.96 -3.86
N PHE A 122 -11.22 -6.84 -3.65
CA PHE A 122 -10.69 -6.06 -4.74
C PHE A 122 -9.55 -6.84 -5.39
N THR A 123 -8.61 -7.29 -4.56
CA THR A 123 -7.45 -8.06 -5.04
C THR A 123 -7.82 -9.41 -5.62
N ASP A 124 -8.87 -10.06 -5.13
CA ASP A 124 -9.39 -11.31 -5.69
C ASP A 124 -10.05 -11.11 -7.05
N TRP A 125 -10.68 -9.96 -7.24
CA TRP A 125 -11.35 -9.61 -8.49
C TRP A 125 -10.39 -9.16 -9.60
N VAL A 126 -9.26 -8.52 -9.28
CA VAL A 126 -8.33 -7.96 -10.27
C VAL A 126 -7.08 -8.82 -10.48
N PHE A 127 -6.43 -8.72 -11.66
CA PHE A 127 -5.13 -9.35 -11.94
C PHE A 127 -4.05 -8.28 -12.20
N LEU A 128 -2.97 -8.28 -11.42
CA LEU A 128 -2.02 -7.15 -11.28
C LEU A 128 -0.52 -7.51 -11.53
N PRO A 129 -0.15 -8.20 -12.62
CA PRO A 129 1.19 -8.78 -12.79
C PRO A 129 2.33 -7.74 -12.84
N ALA A 130 2.02 -6.53 -13.32
CA ALA A 130 2.97 -5.43 -13.43
C ALA A 130 3.11 -4.60 -12.15
N LEU A 131 2.38 -4.92 -11.07
CA LEU A 131 2.37 -4.10 -9.86
C LEU A 131 3.75 -4.04 -9.22
N ARG A 132 4.21 -2.82 -8.93
CA ARG A 132 5.50 -2.52 -8.29
C ARG A 132 5.35 -1.63 -7.06
N HIS A 133 4.31 -0.82 -7.01
CA HIS A 133 4.01 0.11 -5.93
C HIS A 133 2.62 -0.19 -5.40
N LEU A 134 2.53 -0.56 -4.12
CA LEU A 134 1.29 -0.78 -3.42
C LEU A 134 1.23 0.11 -2.18
N ARG A 135 0.19 0.92 -2.07
CA ARG A 135 -0.11 1.74 -0.90
C ARG A 135 -1.53 1.44 -0.44
N VAL A 136 -1.69 0.98 0.79
CA VAL A 136 -2.96 0.66 1.42
C VAL A 136 -3.04 1.38 2.76
N VAL A 137 -3.97 2.32 2.86
CA VAL A 137 -4.19 3.16 4.03
C VAL A 137 -5.63 2.99 4.51
N GLY A 138 -5.81 2.77 5.81
CA GLY A 138 -7.14 2.61 6.38
C GLY A 138 -7.16 1.57 7.48
N ASN A 139 -8.35 1.27 8.00
CA ASN A 139 -8.59 0.16 8.92
C ASN A 139 -9.02 -1.08 8.12
N ILE A 140 -8.08 -1.65 7.36
CA ILE A 140 -8.33 -2.68 6.36
C ILE A 140 -7.74 -4.02 6.82
N GLU A 141 -8.51 -5.10 6.70
CA GLU A 141 -8.00 -6.46 6.81
C GLU A 141 -7.50 -6.91 5.44
N PHE A 142 -6.20 -7.22 5.31
CA PHE A 142 -5.59 -7.42 3.98
C PHE A 142 -4.40 -8.42 3.94
N TYR A 143 -3.91 -8.89 5.09
CA TYR A 143 -2.63 -9.59 5.18
C TYR A 143 -2.58 -10.93 4.41
N SER A 144 -3.63 -11.76 4.47
CA SER A 144 -3.69 -13.05 3.77
C SER A 144 -3.73 -12.87 2.26
N ASP A 145 -4.39 -11.80 1.84
CA ASP A 145 -4.80 -11.59 0.46
C ASP A 145 -3.68 -10.93 -0.35
N ILE A 146 -2.81 -10.15 0.31
CA ILE A 146 -1.56 -9.70 -0.30
C ILE A 146 -0.71 -10.88 -0.76
N VAL A 147 -0.51 -11.90 0.10
CA VAL A 147 0.33 -13.06 -0.24
C VAL A 147 -0.31 -13.85 -1.39
N SER A 148 -1.63 -14.03 -1.34
CA SER A 148 -2.40 -14.68 -2.40
C SER A 148 -2.26 -13.92 -3.73
N MET A 149 -2.48 -12.61 -3.72
CA MET A 149 -2.36 -11.73 -4.89
C MET A 149 -0.96 -11.79 -5.49
N ILE A 150 0.09 -11.61 -4.67
CA ILE A 150 1.48 -11.67 -5.15
C ILE A 150 1.79 -13.02 -5.80
N SER A 151 1.39 -14.11 -5.14
CA SER A 151 1.67 -15.47 -5.63
C SER A 151 0.89 -15.79 -6.91
N ARG A 152 -0.38 -15.37 -6.98
CA ARG A 152 -1.28 -15.59 -8.11
C ARG A 152 -0.86 -14.77 -9.33
N ASP A 153 -0.46 -13.51 -9.12
CA ASP A 153 -0.21 -12.54 -10.19
C ASP A 153 1.26 -12.47 -10.60
N GLY A 154 2.17 -12.97 -9.75
CA GLY A 154 3.61 -12.86 -9.97
C GLY A 154 4.13 -11.42 -9.78
N CYS A 155 3.46 -10.62 -8.95
CA CYS A 155 3.84 -9.23 -8.67
C CYS A 155 5.25 -9.15 -8.08
N GLN A 156 6.01 -8.12 -8.46
CA GLN A 156 7.35 -7.86 -7.91
C GLN A 156 7.35 -6.52 -7.19
N LEU A 157 6.78 -6.46 -5.99
CA LEU A 157 6.66 -5.20 -5.26
C LEU A 157 8.03 -4.64 -4.87
N ALA A 158 8.25 -3.38 -5.23
CA ALA A 158 9.42 -2.58 -4.86
C ALA A 158 9.10 -1.53 -3.79
N TYR A 159 7.84 -1.07 -3.73
CA TYR A 159 7.33 -0.15 -2.72
C TYR A 159 6.09 -0.74 -2.06
N TYR A 160 6.08 -0.77 -0.74
CA TYR A 160 4.92 -1.17 0.06
C TYR A 160 4.70 -0.18 1.19
N LEU A 161 3.51 0.43 1.20
CA LEU A 161 2.97 1.13 2.37
C LEU A 161 1.70 0.43 2.80
N GLY A 162 1.66 -0.07 4.02
CA GLY A 162 0.48 -0.74 4.58
C GLY A 162 0.23 -0.31 6.02
N ASN A 163 -1.04 -0.03 6.34
CA ASN A 163 -1.51 0.10 7.73
C ASN A 163 -2.34 -1.14 8.13
N ASP A 164 -1.99 -2.29 7.56
CA ASP A 164 -2.74 -3.54 7.74
C ASP A 164 -2.69 -4.04 9.19
N TRP A 165 -3.60 -4.96 9.49
CA TRP A 165 -3.63 -5.67 10.75
C TRP A 165 -2.85 -6.98 10.61
N PHE A 166 -1.66 -7.06 11.20
CA PHE A 166 -0.98 -8.33 11.44
C PHE A 166 -1.24 -8.75 12.88
N THR A 167 -1.77 -9.96 13.06
CA THR A 167 -2.01 -10.49 14.40
C THR A 167 -0.73 -11.05 15.03
N THR A 168 0.23 -11.45 14.20
CA THR A 168 1.51 -12.01 14.65
C THR A 168 2.70 -11.62 13.76
N GLY A 169 3.91 -11.58 14.32
CA GLY A 169 5.14 -11.40 13.53
C GLY A 169 5.37 -12.51 12.49
N GLN A 170 4.79 -13.70 12.66
CA GLN A 170 4.87 -14.78 11.67
C GLN A 170 4.09 -14.49 10.39
N GLU A 171 2.96 -13.80 10.50
CA GLU A 171 2.18 -13.35 9.33
C GLU A 171 2.96 -12.29 8.55
N LEU A 172 3.55 -11.32 9.26
CA LEU A 172 4.40 -10.31 8.66
C LEU A 172 5.59 -10.93 7.91
N LEU A 173 6.24 -11.94 8.50
CA LEU A 173 7.32 -12.67 7.85
C LEU A 173 6.86 -13.41 6.58
N LYS A 174 5.62 -13.93 6.53
CA LYS A 174 5.08 -14.54 5.30
C LYS A 174 4.96 -13.51 4.18
N VAL A 175 4.50 -12.31 4.50
CA VAL A 175 4.43 -11.19 3.54
C VAL A 175 5.82 -10.80 3.05
N PHE A 176 6.79 -10.65 3.96
CA PHE A 176 8.16 -10.30 3.56
C PHE A 176 8.82 -11.36 2.67
N ARG A 177 8.54 -12.65 2.90
CA ARG A 177 9.01 -13.73 2.01
C ARG A 177 8.39 -13.65 0.62
N ALA A 178 7.15 -13.17 0.51
CA ALA A 178 6.48 -12.96 -0.77
C ALA A 178 7.03 -11.73 -1.53
N MET A 179 7.71 -10.80 -0.86
CA MET A 179 8.23 -9.56 -1.45
C MET A 179 9.77 -9.47 -1.37
N PRO A 180 10.52 -10.41 -1.99
CA PRO A 180 11.99 -10.41 -1.92
C PRO A 180 12.64 -9.20 -2.59
N ASP A 181 11.93 -8.55 -3.51
CA ASP A 181 12.39 -7.40 -4.28
C ASP A 181 12.06 -6.03 -3.65
N LEU A 182 11.48 -6.03 -2.44
CA LEU A 182 11.04 -4.81 -1.78
C LEU A 182 12.21 -3.90 -1.45
N ARG A 183 12.11 -2.62 -1.85
CA ARG A 183 13.09 -1.56 -1.63
C ARG A 183 12.63 -0.54 -0.61
N ILE A 184 11.33 -0.26 -0.55
CA ILE A 184 10.76 0.72 0.38
C ILE A 184 9.63 0.05 1.14
N LEU A 185 9.72 0.08 2.47
CA LEU A 185 8.73 -0.42 3.39
C LEU A 185 8.30 0.68 4.35
N GLU A 186 7.01 1.02 4.33
CA GLU A 186 6.38 1.95 5.26
C GLU A 186 5.20 1.26 5.93
N MET A 187 5.21 1.15 7.26
CA MET A 187 4.11 0.58 8.02
C MET A 187 3.76 1.48 9.19
N GLY A 188 2.62 2.14 9.10
CA GLY A 188 2.07 2.96 10.17
C GLY A 188 1.45 2.05 11.21
N GLY A 189 2.07 1.95 12.38
CA GLY A 189 1.47 1.21 13.50
C GLY A 189 0.12 1.83 13.87
N LYS A 190 -0.88 1.01 14.18
CA LYS A 190 -2.15 1.49 14.69
C LYS A 190 -1.92 2.16 16.05
N TRP A 191 -2.64 3.27 16.29
CA TRP A 191 -2.73 3.85 17.63
C TRP A 191 -3.45 2.85 18.55
N GLY A 192 -2.68 2.10 19.35
CA GLY A 192 -3.16 1.51 20.58
C GLY A 192 -3.45 0.01 20.67
N ALA A 193 -2.93 -0.90 19.81
CA ALA A 193 -3.16 -2.33 20.11
C ALA A 193 -2.20 -3.41 19.61
N VAL A 194 -1.55 -3.30 18.44
CA VAL A 194 -0.70 -4.41 17.97
C VAL A 194 0.56 -3.85 17.34
N TRP A 195 1.69 -4.29 17.87
CA TRP A 195 3.00 -3.96 17.33
C TRP A 195 3.53 -5.24 16.69
N GLU A 196 3.83 -5.18 15.41
CA GLU A 196 3.96 -6.39 14.57
C GLU A 196 5.44 -6.77 14.38
N PHE A 197 6.32 -5.78 14.55
CA PHE A 197 7.76 -5.96 14.59
C PHE A 197 8.20 -6.36 16.00
N ASP A 198 8.04 -7.65 16.27
CA ASP A 198 8.61 -8.30 17.44
C ASP A 198 10.11 -8.60 17.27
N LYS A 199 10.72 -9.15 18.33
CA LYS A 199 12.12 -9.58 18.32
C LYS A 199 12.43 -10.52 17.14
N ASN A 200 11.52 -11.44 16.86
CA ASN A 200 11.67 -12.51 15.89
C ASN A 200 11.65 -11.99 14.44
N VAL A 201 10.88 -10.93 14.17
CA VAL A 201 10.91 -10.18 12.90
C VAL A 201 12.24 -9.43 12.76
N VAL A 202 12.65 -8.67 13.78
CA VAL A 202 13.89 -7.87 13.75
C VAL A 202 15.13 -8.74 13.56
N GLU A 203 15.21 -9.90 14.22
CA GLU A 203 16.31 -10.85 14.05
C GLU A 203 16.42 -11.34 12.60
N ARG A 204 15.31 -11.62 11.92
CA ARG A 204 15.32 -12.03 10.50
C ARG A 204 15.60 -10.89 9.53
N MET A 205 15.41 -9.65 9.96
CA MET A 205 15.83 -8.46 9.21
C MET A 205 17.29 -8.06 9.49
N THR A 206 17.96 -8.73 10.43
CA THR A 206 19.37 -8.47 10.81
C THR A 206 20.29 -9.36 10.01
N PHE A 207 21.26 -8.77 9.31
CA PHE A 207 22.24 -9.54 8.54
C PHE A 207 23.39 -9.99 9.44
N THR A 208 23.80 -11.27 9.34
CA THR A 208 24.93 -11.83 10.11
C THR A 208 26.01 -12.28 9.16
N ALA A 209 27.10 -11.51 9.10
CA ALA A 209 28.24 -11.84 8.26
C ALA A 209 28.83 -13.23 8.62
N GLY A 210 29.17 -14.01 7.59
CA GLY A 210 29.77 -15.34 7.75
C GLY A 210 28.78 -16.48 7.91
N GLN A 211 27.47 -16.21 8.00
CA GLN A 211 26.44 -17.23 7.85
C GLN A 211 25.94 -17.29 6.40
N PRO A 212 25.80 -18.49 5.81
CA PRO A 212 25.14 -18.65 4.53
C PRO A 212 23.68 -18.14 4.60
N LEU A 213 23.22 -17.42 3.58
CA LEU A 213 21.85 -16.86 3.52
C LEU A 213 20.75 -17.92 3.48
N ASP A 214 21.06 -19.14 3.07
CA ASP A 214 20.17 -20.30 3.12
C ASP A 214 20.01 -20.86 4.54
N VAL A 215 20.96 -20.56 5.44
CA VAL A 215 20.94 -20.97 6.85
C VAL A 215 20.38 -19.86 7.75
N GLN A 216 20.74 -18.62 7.46
CA GLN A 216 20.21 -17.43 8.11
C GLN A 216 18.99 -16.96 7.32
N GLU A 217 17.78 -17.36 7.71
CA GLU A 217 16.55 -16.86 7.08
C GLU A 217 16.48 -15.32 7.13
N TYR A 218 17.01 -14.67 6.10
CA TYR A 218 17.20 -13.23 6.03
C TYR A 218 16.19 -12.62 5.05
N VAL A 219 15.30 -11.79 5.58
CA VAL A 219 14.17 -11.22 4.83
C VAL A 219 14.47 -9.80 4.35
N LEU A 220 13.82 -9.40 3.25
CA LEU A 220 13.92 -8.07 2.63
C LEU A 220 15.37 -7.64 2.28
N PRO A 221 16.12 -8.48 1.53
CA PRO A 221 17.53 -8.22 1.28
C PRO A 221 17.81 -6.99 0.43
N LYS A 222 16.81 -6.49 -0.32
CA LYS A 222 16.94 -5.31 -1.20
C LYS A 222 16.44 -4.01 -0.58
N LEU A 223 16.04 -4.03 0.70
CA LEU A 223 15.42 -2.88 1.34
C LEU A 223 16.39 -1.70 1.46
N GLU A 224 15.97 -0.52 1.04
CA GLU A 224 16.76 0.72 1.05
C GLU A 224 16.15 1.78 1.98
N SER A 225 14.83 1.72 2.20
CA SER A 225 14.09 2.62 3.06
C SER A 225 13.14 1.85 3.96
N LEU A 226 13.15 2.17 5.25
CA LEU A 226 12.32 1.53 6.27
C LEU A 226 11.65 2.60 7.14
N ALA A 227 10.31 2.58 7.27
CA ALA A 227 9.59 3.38 8.25
C ALA A 227 8.58 2.49 8.98
N ILE A 228 8.85 2.13 10.24
CA ILE A 228 8.07 1.12 10.99
C ILE A 228 7.92 1.49 12.46
N HIS A 229 7.04 0.78 13.17
CA HIS A 229 6.94 0.82 14.62
C HIS A 229 7.25 -0.57 15.22
N VAL A 230 8.12 -0.61 16.24
CA VAL A 230 8.47 -1.86 16.93
C VAL A 230 7.66 -2.08 18.20
N THR A 231 7.53 -3.33 18.61
CA THR A 231 6.92 -3.68 19.90
C THR A 231 7.70 -3.08 21.07
N PRO A 232 7.03 -2.70 22.19
CA PRO A 232 7.71 -2.32 23.43
C PRO A 232 8.67 -3.38 23.98
N ASN A 233 8.45 -4.65 23.60
CA ASN A 233 9.28 -5.79 23.99
C ASN A 233 10.49 -6.00 23.05
N CYS A 234 10.62 -5.20 21.99
CA CYS A 234 11.78 -5.22 21.13
C CYS A 234 12.90 -4.38 21.76
N TYR A 235 13.94 -5.07 22.25
CA TYR A 235 15.08 -4.41 22.88
C TYR A 235 15.76 -3.44 21.89
N PRO A 236 16.05 -2.18 22.29
CA PRO A 236 16.71 -1.21 21.42
C PRO A 236 18.01 -1.72 20.78
N GLN A 237 18.77 -2.56 21.49
CA GLN A 237 20.01 -3.15 21.00
C GLN A 237 19.80 -4.07 19.77
N LEU A 238 18.64 -4.70 19.65
CA LEU A 238 18.31 -5.52 18.48
C LEU A 238 18.04 -4.63 17.26
N VAL A 239 17.33 -3.51 17.46
CA VAL A 239 17.09 -2.51 16.41
C VAL A 239 18.42 -1.89 15.98
N GLU A 240 19.26 -1.51 16.93
CA GLU A 240 20.63 -1.01 16.68
C GLU A 240 21.44 -2.00 15.84
N ALA A 241 21.46 -3.28 16.22
CA ALA A 241 22.18 -4.33 15.50
C ALA A 241 21.61 -4.51 14.07
N MET A 242 20.29 -4.52 13.90
CA MET A 242 19.64 -4.61 12.59
C MET A 242 20.06 -3.45 11.69
N LEU A 243 19.96 -2.21 12.18
CA LEU A 243 20.33 -1.00 11.46
C LEU A 243 21.84 -0.97 11.14
N ALA A 244 22.68 -1.24 12.13
CA ALA A 244 24.14 -1.26 11.98
C ALA A 244 24.59 -2.32 10.96
N SER A 245 23.96 -3.51 10.98
CA SER A 245 24.28 -4.60 10.05
C SER A 245 24.13 -4.20 8.59
N ARG A 246 23.36 -3.14 8.30
CA ARG A 246 23.00 -2.67 6.94
C ARG A 246 23.55 -1.29 6.57
N SER A 247 24.07 -0.54 7.55
CA SER A 247 24.64 0.80 7.34
C SER A 247 25.98 0.76 6.57
N ASN A 248 26.79 -0.27 6.82
CA ASN A 248 28.18 -0.38 6.39
C ASN A 248 28.43 -1.30 5.19
N MET A 249 27.39 -1.65 4.43
CA MET A 249 27.55 -2.50 3.25
C MET A 249 27.91 -1.71 2.01
N GLY A 250 29.00 -2.13 1.35
CA GLY A 250 29.47 -1.60 0.08
C GLY A 250 29.03 -2.48 -1.08
N GLY A 251 28.31 -1.92 -2.05
CA GLY A 251 28.02 -2.56 -3.34
C GLY A 251 26.54 -2.74 -3.68
N GLU A 252 26.29 -3.14 -4.93
CA GLU A 252 24.97 -3.38 -5.55
C GLU A 252 24.37 -4.77 -5.23
N ALA A 253 25.09 -5.63 -4.50
CA ALA A 253 24.67 -7.00 -4.20
C ALA A 253 23.93 -7.09 -2.85
N PRO A 254 22.94 -8.00 -2.70
CA PRO A 254 22.27 -8.20 -1.44
C PRO A 254 23.25 -8.71 -0.36
N PRO A 255 23.13 -8.20 0.87
CA PRO A 255 22.11 -7.25 1.30
C PRO A 255 22.40 -5.79 0.91
N THR A 256 21.39 -5.10 0.40
CA THR A 256 21.47 -3.68 0.04
C THR A 256 21.59 -2.81 1.29
N ARG A 257 22.40 -1.75 1.15
CA ARG A 257 22.59 -0.71 2.18
C ARG A 257 21.27 0.01 2.47
N LEU A 258 20.96 0.15 3.75
CA LEU A 258 19.81 0.93 4.20
C LEU A 258 20.17 2.43 4.16
N GLN A 259 19.50 3.19 3.30
CA GLN A 259 19.75 4.62 3.09
C GLN A 259 18.92 5.48 4.06
N TYR A 260 17.70 5.02 4.35
CA TYR A 260 16.77 5.68 5.24
C TYR A 260 16.15 4.68 6.21
N ALA A 261 16.06 5.08 7.48
CA ALA A 261 15.33 4.33 8.49
C ALA A 261 14.60 5.29 9.42
N GLN A 262 13.35 4.99 9.73
CA GLN A 262 12.57 5.58 10.81
C GLN A 262 11.95 4.44 11.62
N VAL A 263 12.34 4.31 12.89
CA VAL A 263 11.79 3.26 13.77
C VAL A 263 11.14 3.91 15.00
N GLY A 264 9.83 3.73 15.14
CA GLY A 264 9.01 4.26 16.22
C GLY A 264 9.22 3.58 17.57
N LEU A 265 8.86 4.31 18.64
CA LEU A 265 8.98 4.10 20.10
C LEU A 265 10.27 4.61 20.78
N HIS A 266 11.41 4.68 20.08
CA HIS A 266 12.67 5.31 20.56
C HIS A 266 13.39 6.15 19.50
N ARG A 267 12.63 6.64 18.51
CA ARG A 267 13.01 7.44 17.33
C ARG A 267 14.46 7.23 16.86
N TRP A 268 14.63 6.25 15.98
CA TRP A 268 15.88 6.05 15.24
C TRP A 268 15.80 6.73 13.88
N SER A 269 16.86 7.42 13.46
CA SER A 269 17.00 7.90 12.09
C SER A 269 18.34 7.52 11.46
N ILE A 270 18.28 7.05 10.22
CA ILE A 270 19.43 6.98 9.30
C ILE A 270 19.10 7.90 8.13
N ARG A 271 20.05 8.75 7.73
CA ARG A 271 19.96 9.56 6.51
C ARG A 271 21.21 9.34 5.67
N ASP A 272 21.02 9.17 4.37
CA ASP A 272 22.08 8.99 3.37
C ASP A 272 23.09 7.87 3.72
N GLY A 273 22.59 6.82 4.40
CA GLY A 273 23.39 5.67 4.85
C GLY A 273 24.39 5.98 5.97
N GLY A 274 24.24 7.10 6.69
CA GLY A 274 25.06 7.42 7.86
C GLY A 274 24.90 6.43 9.02
N GLU A 275 25.66 6.65 10.08
CA GLU A 275 25.52 5.89 11.34
C GLU A 275 24.10 6.04 11.91
N PRO A 276 23.51 5.00 12.50
CA PRO A 276 22.21 5.09 13.17
C PRO A 276 22.25 6.15 14.28
N ILE A 277 21.41 7.18 14.16
CA ILE A 277 21.26 8.21 15.17
C ILE A 277 20.05 7.84 16.02
N ARG A 278 20.28 7.61 17.32
CA ARG A 278 19.20 7.54 18.31
C ARG A 278 18.80 8.96 18.68
N GLU A 279 17.61 9.38 18.30
CA GLU A 279 17.03 10.63 18.77
C GLU A 279 16.52 10.37 20.19
N VAL A 280 17.22 10.90 21.20
CA VAL A 280 16.75 10.85 22.58
C VAL A 280 15.61 11.84 22.69
N ASP A 281 14.37 11.36 22.73
CA ASP A 281 13.23 12.20 23.06
C ASP A 281 13.45 12.77 24.47
N SER A 282 13.74 14.08 24.53
CA SER A 282 13.59 14.86 25.74
C SER A 282 12.10 14.88 26.07
N VAL A 283 11.72 14.11 27.10
CA VAL A 283 10.39 14.08 27.71
C VAL A 283 9.33 13.48 26.78
N MET A 284 9.04 12.19 26.96
CA MET A 284 7.65 11.74 26.83
C MET A 284 6.82 12.62 27.76
N HIS A 285 6.17 13.65 27.22
CA HIS A 285 5.03 14.21 27.91
C HIS A 285 4.03 13.07 27.99
N ASP A 286 3.84 12.58 29.20
CA ASP A 286 2.74 11.71 29.56
C ASP A 286 1.45 12.27 28.93
N PRO A 287 0.84 11.62 27.93
CA PRO A 287 -0.45 12.04 27.42
C PRO A 287 -1.56 11.78 28.45
N TYR A 288 -1.24 11.06 29.54
CA TYR A 288 -2.11 10.82 30.67
C TYR A 288 -1.62 11.63 31.87
N GLY A 289 -1.88 12.94 31.83
CA GLY A 289 -1.95 13.72 33.07
C GLY A 289 -2.85 13.01 34.10
N PRO A 290 -2.62 13.23 35.42
CA PRO A 290 -3.23 12.42 36.46
C PRO A 290 -4.74 12.63 36.46
N PHE A 291 -5.47 11.55 36.15
CA PHE A 291 -6.88 11.38 36.50
C PHE A 291 -7.05 10.06 37.24
#